data_AF-A0A6G3QDL6-F1
#
_entry.id   AF-A0A6G3QDL6-F1
#
_cell.length_a   1.000
_cell.length_b   1.000
_cell.length_c   1.000
_cell.angle_alpha   90.00
_cell.angle_beta   90.00
_cell.angle_gamma   90.00
#
_symmetry.space_group_name_H-M   'P 1'
#
loop_
_entity.id
_entity.type
_entity.pdbx_description
1 polymer ?
#
loop_
_entity_poly.entity_id
_entity_poly.type
_entity_poly.pdbx_seq_one_letter_code
_entity_poly.pdbx_strand_id
1 'polypeptide(L)'
;MLDTVPIQSRFLDHAEYYARWSGLAIGIVVAQQLIAMHSGDIAMPLVFAITAFGLCAVGGVLLGDALTLRPQEAVRTASLAPRLVRDQVPPRMAPLLLLQAASLVTLLVIGAVTASSDPDRTVRAGHVLTITCEGLRTSLGPWPGLYYSGPMFAALAVGTPVCVWALRRIAHGPGDDQQRRDRAWAITGAWGLLVSTQVLLVVVMIFVALTEKACAGPLGAATIVALCPLGLLGLFTFGWSLVTVVAPRAVDDETAEDGVLDDE
;
A
#
# COMPACT_ATOMS: atom_id res chain seq x y z
N MET A 1 17.08 27.99 -30.43
CA MET A 1 17.73 26.89 -29.70
C MET A 1 16.64 25.84 -29.51
N LEU A 2 16.68 24.76 -30.31
CA LEU A 2 15.66 23.70 -30.27
C LEU A 2 16.11 22.66 -29.26
N ASP A 3 15.41 22.55 -28.13
CA ASP A 3 15.57 21.47 -27.17
C ASP A 3 15.29 20.13 -27.86
N THR A 4 16.37 19.47 -28.25
CA THR A 4 16.33 18.10 -28.75
C THR A 4 16.52 17.18 -27.56
N VAL A 5 15.51 17.14 -26.69
CA VAL A 5 15.38 16.04 -25.73
C VAL A 5 15.44 14.74 -26.54
N PRO A 6 16.42 13.86 -26.32
CA PRO A 6 16.63 12.69 -27.16
C PRO A 6 15.38 11.83 -27.14
N ILE A 7 14.87 11.46 -28.31
CA ILE A 7 13.63 10.68 -28.50
C ILE A 7 13.56 9.45 -27.57
N GLN A 8 14.73 8.89 -27.22
CA GLN A 8 14.89 7.76 -26.32
C GLN A 8 14.47 8.02 -24.86
N SER A 9 14.68 9.23 -24.31
CA SER A 9 14.19 9.55 -22.96
C SER A 9 12.67 9.65 -22.93
N ARG A 10 12.08 10.27 -23.96
CA ARG A 10 10.63 10.38 -24.11
C ARG A 10 9.96 9.00 -24.16
N PHE A 11 10.54 8.01 -24.85
CA PHE A 11 10.02 6.64 -24.86
C PHE A 11 10.14 5.92 -23.50
N LEU A 12 11.20 6.17 -22.74
CA LEU A 12 11.40 5.57 -21.41
C LEU A 12 10.40 6.13 -20.38
N ASP A 13 10.12 7.44 -20.42
CA ASP A 13 9.12 8.06 -19.55
C ASP A 13 7.72 7.49 -19.81
N HIS A 14 7.38 7.26 -21.09
CA HIS A 14 6.14 6.59 -21.46
C HIS A 14 6.13 5.13 -20.98
N ALA A 15 7.25 4.39 -21.11
CA ALA A 15 7.34 3.01 -20.64
C ALA A 15 7.17 2.89 -19.11
N GLU A 16 7.71 3.82 -18.34
CA GLU A 16 7.54 3.87 -16.88
C GLU A 16 6.09 4.16 -16.50
N TYR A 17 5.45 5.12 -17.17
CA TYR A 17 4.03 5.40 -17.02
C TYR A 17 3.19 4.15 -17.33
N TYR A 18 3.40 3.52 -18.50
CA TYR A 18 2.66 2.32 -18.89
C TYR A 18 2.91 1.14 -17.95
N ALA A 19 4.13 0.96 -17.42
CA ALA A 19 4.43 -0.09 -16.46
C ALA A 19 3.64 0.08 -15.15
N ARG A 20 3.60 1.30 -14.60
CA ARG A 20 2.83 1.62 -13.38
C ARG A 20 1.32 1.41 -13.59
N TRP A 21 0.79 1.86 -14.72
CA TRP A 21 -0.62 1.67 -15.08
C TRP A 21 -0.96 0.21 -15.35
N SER A 22 -0.05 -0.55 -15.96
CA SER A 22 -0.27 -1.98 -16.21
C SER A 22 -0.40 -2.76 -14.91
N GLY A 23 0.38 -2.43 -13.86
CA GLY A 23 0.27 -3.06 -12.54
C GLY A 23 -1.11 -2.84 -11.89
N LEU A 24 -1.63 -1.61 -12.00
CA LEU A 24 -2.98 -1.30 -11.51
C LEU A 24 -4.07 -2.01 -12.33
N ALA A 25 -3.97 -1.98 -13.66
CA ALA A 25 -4.95 -2.62 -14.55
C ALA A 25 -4.97 -4.15 -14.35
N ILE A 26 -3.80 -4.79 -14.30
CA ILE A 26 -3.67 -6.22 -14.00
C ILE A 26 -4.23 -6.51 -12.62
N GLY A 27 -3.93 -5.69 -11.61
CA GLY A 27 -4.49 -5.83 -10.27
C GLY A 27 -6.01 -5.80 -10.24
N ILE A 28 -6.64 -4.89 -10.99
CA ILE A 28 -8.11 -4.80 -11.11
C ILE A 28 -8.68 -6.06 -11.78
N VAL A 29 -8.09 -6.50 -12.89
CA VAL A 29 -8.56 -7.70 -13.62
C VAL A 29 -8.43 -8.94 -12.75
N VAL A 30 -7.29 -9.13 -12.09
CA VAL A 30 -7.05 -10.26 -11.17
C VAL A 30 -8.04 -10.21 -10.00
N ALA A 31 -8.27 -9.03 -9.41
CA ALA A 31 -9.25 -8.86 -8.34
C ALA A 31 -10.67 -9.22 -8.78
N GLN A 32 -11.10 -8.79 -9.96
CA GLN A 32 -12.41 -9.13 -10.51
C GLN A 32 -12.57 -10.64 -10.75
N GLN A 33 -11.55 -11.30 -11.29
CA GLN A 33 -11.56 -12.74 -11.51
C GLN A 33 -11.62 -13.51 -10.18
N LEU A 34 -10.87 -13.08 -9.18
CA LEU A 34 -10.90 -13.66 -7.84
C LEU A 34 -12.28 -13.54 -7.19
N ILE A 35 -12.93 -12.37 -7.32
CA ILE A 35 -14.30 -12.14 -6.81
C ILE A 35 -15.33 -13.00 -7.56
N ALA A 36 -15.14 -13.20 -8.87
CA ALA A 36 -16.05 -13.99 -9.69
C ALA A 36 -15.95 -15.50 -9.44
N MET A 37 -14.84 -15.98 -8.83
CA MET A 37 -14.72 -17.39 -8.46
C MET A 37 -15.72 -17.74 -7.36
N HIS A 38 -16.63 -18.65 -7.68
CA HIS A 38 -17.65 -19.10 -6.75
C HIS A 38 -17.02 -19.94 -5.63
N SER A 39 -16.93 -19.36 -4.43
CA SER A 39 -16.61 -20.08 -3.19
C SER A 39 -17.81 -20.06 -2.25
N GLY A 40 -17.94 -21.08 -1.41
CA GLY A 40 -18.97 -21.14 -0.35
C GLY A 40 -18.84 -20.06 0.74
N ASP A 41 -17.90 -19.12 0.60
CA ASP A 41 -17.63 -17.99 1.49
C ASP A 41 -17.33 -16.75 0.63
N ILE A 42 -18.01 -15.63 0.90
CA ILE A 42 -17.91 -14.38 0.14
C ILE A 42 -16.71 -13.53 0.63
N ALA A 43 -16.27 -13.71 1.87
CA ALA A 43 -15.21 -12.89 2.46
C ALA A 43 -13.82 -13.28 1.94
N MET A 44 -13.56 -14.58 1.73
CA MET A 44 -12.24 -15.04 1.30
C MET A 44 -11.84 -14.57 -0.11
N PRO A 45 -12.71 -14.61 -1.15
CA PRO A 45 -12.44 -14.02 -2.45
C PRO A 45 -12.08 -12.54 -2.37
N LEU A 46 -12.78 -11.79 -1.51
CA LEU A 46 -12.54 -10.37 -1.31
C LEU A 46 -11.16 -10.09 -0.71
N VAL A 47 -10.75 -10.88 0.28
CA VAL A 47 -9.40 -10.82 0.88
C VAL A 47 -8.32 -11.08 -0.16
N PHE A 48 -8.47 -12.13 -0.97
CA PHE A 48 -7.52 -12.43 -2.04
C PHE A 48 -7.49 -11.34 -3.12
N ALA A 49 -8.65 -10.81 -3.51
CA ALA A 49 -8.74 -9.76 -4.51
C ALA A 49 -8.00 -8.49 -4.09
N ILE A 50 -8.20 -8.05 -2.85
CA ILE A 50 -7.58 -6.83 -2.31
C ILE A 50 -6.08 -7.02 -2.09
N THR A 51 -5.66 -8.18 -1.55
CA THR A 51 -4.23 -8.49 -1.37
C THR A 51 -3.49 -8.63 -2.69
N ALA A 52 -4.09 -9.30 -3.68
CA ALA A 52 -3.55 -9.41 -5.03
C ALA A 52 -3.43 -8.05 -5.71
N PHE A 53 -4.47 -7.19 -5.60
CA PHE A 53 -4.43 -5.83 -6.14
C PHE A 53 -3.23 -5.03 -5.59
N GLY A 54 -3.04 -5.02 -4.28
CA GLY A 54 -1.92 -4.32 -3.65
C GLY A 54 -0.56 -4.87 -4.09
N LEU A 55 -0.41 -6.19 -4.22
CA LEU A 55 0.83 -6.81 -4.70
C LEU A 55 1.10 -6.50 -6.17
N CYS A 56 0.08 -6.51 -7.03
CA CYS A 56 0.20 -6.12 -8.44
C CYS A 56 0.59 -4.65 -8.59
N ALA A 57 0.03 -3.76 -7.77
CA ALA A 57 0.43 -2.35 -7.75
C ALA A 57 1.90 -2.17 -7.37
N VAL A 58 2.38 -2.86 -6.32
CA VAL A 58 3.79 -2.87 -5.92
C VAL A 58 4.67 -3.46 -7.03
N GLY A 59 4.26 -4.58 -7.62
CA GLY A 59 4.98 -5.24 -8.71
C GLY A 59 5.11 -4.34 -9.94
N GLY A 60 4.06 -3.64 -10.35
CA GLY A 60 4.08 -2.72 -11.48
C GLY A 60 5.01 -1.53 -11.27
N VAL A 61 5.03 -0.95 -10.06
CA VAL A 61 5.95 0.16 -9.74
C VAL A 61 7.41 -0.30 -9.71
N LEU A 62 7.69 -1.48 -9.15
CA LEU A 62 9.03 -2.05 -9.12
C LEU A 62 9.51 -2.48 -10.51
N LEU A 63 8.60 -3.00 -11.34
CA LEU A 63 8.90 -3.33 -12.74
C LEU A 63 9.20 -2.06 -13.53
N GLY A 64 8.45 -0.98 -13.30
CA GLY A 64 8.75 0.35 -13.82
C GLY A 64 10.16 0.81 -13.45
N ASP A 65 10.52 0.80 -12.17
CA ASP A 65 11.86 1.19 -11.71
C ASP A 65 12.98 0.28 -12.27
N ALA A 66 12.70 -1.01 -12.44
CA ALA A 66 13.67 -1.95 -13.02
C ALA A 66 13.90 -1.71 -14.52
N LEU A 67 12.87 -1.25 -15.25
CA LEU A 67 12.94 -0.96 -16.68
C LEU A 67 13.61 0.38 -16.97
N THR A 68 13.64 1.32 -16.02
CA THR A 68 14.35 2.60 -16.18
C THR A 68 15.87 2.38 -16.12
N LEU A 69 16.47 2.10 -17.28
CA LEU A 69 17.92 2.02 -17.49
C LEU A 69 18.59 3.30 -16.95
N ARG A 70 19.56 3.15 -16.04
CA ARG A 70 20.34 4.27 -15.48
C ARG A 70 21.16 4.92 -16.61
N PRO A 71 20.99 6.22 -16.92
CA PRO A 71 22.01 6.95 -17.63
C PRO A 71 23.25 6.97 -16.75
N GLN A 72 24.33 6.30 -17.17
CA GLN A 72 25.64 6.53 -16.59
C GLN A 72 26.11 7.90 -17.06
N GLU A 73 25.72 8.96 -16.35
CA GLU A 73 26.36 10.25 -16.58
C GLU A 73 27.84 10.12 -16.21
N ALA A 74 28.69 10.38 -17.21
CA ALA A 74 30.13 10.19 -17.18
C ALA A 74 30.87 11.18 -16.25
N VAL A 75 30.14 12.07 -15.58
CA VAL A 75 30.72 13.13 -14.74
C VAL A 75 30.52 12.79 -13.27
N ARG A 76 31.60 12.30 -12.67
CA ARG A 76 31.72 11.95 -11.25
C ARG A 76 31.84 13.21 -10.39
N THR A 77 30.75 13.94 -10.17
CA THR A 77 30.71 14.96 -9.12
C THR A 77 30.46 14.26 -7.78
N ALA A 78 31.53 14.03 -7.04
CA ALA A 78 31.45 13.46 -5.70
C ALA A 78 30.89 14.51 -4.72
N SER A 79 29.57 14.58 -4.57
CA SER A 79 28.98 15.33 -3.46
C SER A 79 29.10 14.49 -2.17
N LEU A 80 29.75 15.09 -1.16
CA LEU A 80 30.12 14.53 0.15
C LEU A 80 29.04 14.73 1.22
N ALA A 81 27.77 14.92 0.84
CA ALA A 81 26.70 15.03 1.82
C ALA A 81 26.40 13.65 2.46
N PRO A 82 26.27 13.56 3.80
CA PRO A 82 25.88 12.32 4.47
C PRO A 82 24.52 11.85 3.95
N ARG A 83 24.49 10.65 3.37
CA ARG A 83 23.34 10.11 2.62
C ARG A 83 22.46 9.29 3.55
N LEU A 84 21.40 9.89 4.10
CA LEU A 84 20.39 9.13 4.85
C LEU A 84 19.19 8.82 3.96
N VAL A 85 18.77 7.55 3.97
CA VAL A 85 17.52 7.08 3.32
C VAL A 85 16.31 7.91 3.79
N ARG A 86 16.36 8.42 5.02
CA ARG A 86 15.30 9.24 5.61
C ARG A 86 15.06 10.55 4.86
N ASP A 87 16.08 11.11 4.21
CA ASP A 87 15.98 12.39 3.52
C ASP A 87 15.33 12.24 2.12
N GLN A 88 15.16 10.99 1.66
CA GLN A 88 14.60 10.67 0.34
C GLN A 88 13.12 10.30 0.40
N VAL A 89 12.59 10.01 1.58
CA VAL A 89 11.20 9.57 1.79
C VAL A 89 10.36 10.75 2.27
N PRO A 90 9.08 10.90 1.86
CA PRO A 90 8.24 12.02 2.28
C PRO A 90 8.19 12.13 3.82
N PRO A 91 8.69 13.22 4.42
CA PRO A 91 9.03 13.28 5.84
C PRO A 91 7.82 13.15 6.76
N ARG A 92 6.62 13.48 6.26
CA ARG A 92 5.35 13.38 7.00
C ARG A 92 4.59 12.09 6.69
N MET A 93 4.66 11.58 5.46
CA MET A 93 3.87 10.42 5.05
C MET A 93 4.54 9.10 5.44
N ALA A 94 5.86 9.02 5.45
CA ALA A 94 6.58 7.83 5.90
C ALA A 94 6.21 7.38 7.32
N PRO A 95 6.25 8.26 8.36
CA PRO A 95 5.87 7.85 9.70
C PRO A 95 4.38 7.51 9.81
N LEU A 96 3.51 8.17 9.04
CA LEU A 96 2.08 7.85 9.00
C LEU A 96 1.82 6.45 8.44
N LEU A 97 2.46 6.10 7.32
CA LEU A 97 2.34 4.77 6.72
C LEU A 97 2.95 3.68 7.62
N LEU A 98 4.05 3.97 8.32
CA LEU A 98 4.63 3.06 9.32
C LEU A 98 3.69 2.84 10.50
N LEU A 99 3.08 3.90 11.04
CA LEU A 99 2.08 3.81 12.10
C LEU A 99 0.88 2.98 11.63
N GLN A 100 0.45 3.18 10.38
CA GLN A 100 -0.66 2.44 9.77
C GLN A 100 -0.32 0.97 9.53
N ALA A 101 0.91 0.64 9.12
CA ALA A 101 1.35 -0.74 8.99
C ALA A 101 1.44 -1.43 10.36
N ALA A 102 1.93 -0.72 11.39
CA ALA A 102 1.98 -1.24 12.76
C ALA A 102 0.57 -1.47 13.33
N SER A 103 -0.37 -0.56 13.10
CA SER A 103 -1.76 -0.73 13.53
C SER A 103 -2.45 -1.88 12.78
N LEU A 104 -2.19 -2.04 11.48
CA LEU A 104 -2.67 -3.19 10.71
C LEU A 104 -2.17 -4.52 11.30
N VAL A 105 -0.86 -4.65 11.51
CA VAL A 105 -0.27 -5.86 12.11
C VAL A 105 -0.88 -6.14 13.49
N THR A 106 -1.05 -5.09 14.31
CA THR A 106 -1.66 -5.21 15.63
C THR A 106 -3.11 -5.71 15.52
N LEU A 107 -3.91 -5.17 14.61
CA LEU A 107 -5.29 -5.61 14.37
C LEU A 107 -5.36 -7.05 13.86
N LEU A 108 -4.46 -7.45 12.97
CA LEU A 108 -4.41 -8.82 12.46
C LEU A 108 -4.01 -9.82 13.55
N VAL A 109 -3.07 -9.44 14.44
CA VAL A 109 -2.69 -10.25 15.60
C VAL A 109 -3.85 -10.36 16.59
N ILE A 110 -4.49 -9.23 16.92
CA ILE A 110 -5.67 -9.24 17.81
C ILE A 110 -6.77 -10.10 17.18
N GLY A 111 -7.07 -9.92 15.89
CA GLY A 111 -8.04 -10.71 15.15
C GLY A 111 -7.72 -12.20 15.18
N ALA A 112 -6.47 -12.59 14.96
CA ALA A 112 -6.01 -13.97 15.01
C ALA A 112 -6.12 -14.59 16.42
N VAL A 113 -5.79 -13.84 17.48
CA VAL A 113 -5.83 -14.31 18.88
C VAL A 113 -7.27 -14.37 19.41
N THR A 114 -8.13 -13.46 18.97
CA THR A 114 -9.55 -13.39 19.39
C THR A 114 -10.45 -14.30 18.57
N ALA A 115 -9.99 -14.79 17.42
CA ALA A 115 -10.75 -15.71 16.61
C ALA A 115 -10.99 -17.03 17.34
N SER A 116 -12.26 -17.39 17.48
CA SER A 116 -12.69 -18.66 18.03
C SER A 116 -12.92 -19.68 16.92
N SER A 117 -12.73 -20.95 17.22
CA SER A 117 -13.23 -22.05 16.38
C SER A 117 -14.74 -22.19 16.60
N ASP A 118 -15.52 -22.15 15.52
CA ASP A 118 -16.95 -22.45 15.55
C ASP A 118 -17.16 -23.92 15.99
N PRO A 119 -17.89 -24.19 17.09
CA PRO A 119 -18.07 -25.56 17.59
C PRO A 119 -18.83 -26.48 16.62
N ASP A 120 -19.66 -25.94 15.72
CA ASP A 120 -20.50 -26.73 14.82
C ASP A 120 -19.81 -27.08 13.47
N ARG A 121 -18.62 -26.55 13.20
CA ARG A 121 -17.85 -26.85 11.98
C ARG A 121 -16.45 -27.33 12.32
N THR A 122 -16.33 -28.65 12.47
CA THR A 122 -15.11 -29.42 12.83
C THR A 122 -13.93 -29.31 11.86
N VAL A 123 -13.98 -28.48 10.79
CA VAL A 123 -12.93 -28.45 9.75
C VAL A 123 -12.37 -27.05 9.45
N ARG A 124 -12.91 -25.95 10.00
CA ARG A 124 -12.42 -24.60 9.63
C ARG A 124 -12.37 -23.62 10.80
N ALA A 125 -11.32 -23.72 11.61
CA ALA A 125 -11.08 -22.88 12.78
C ALA A 125 -10.77 -21.41 12.39
N GLY A 126 -11.32 -20.45 13.15
CA GLY A 126 -10.79 -19.08 13.22
C GLY A 126 -11.35 -18.04 12.24
N HIS A 127 -12.64 -18.11 11.87
CA HIS A 127 -13.30 -17.11 11.01
C HIS A 127 -14.47 -16.37 11.71
N VAL A 128 -14.70 -16.67 12.99
CA VAL A 128 -15.83 -16.20 13.79
C VAL A 128 -15.35 -15.81 15.19
N LEU A 129 -15.92 -14.75 15.75
CA LEU A 129 -15.79 -14.35 17.15
C LEU A 129 -17.04 -14.80 17.93
N THR A 130 -16.91 -15.71 18.88
CA THR A 130 -18.00 -16.06 19.79
C THR A 130 -18.03 -15.08 20.96
N ILE A 131 -19.14 -14.34 21.10
CA ILE A 131 -19.41 -13.50 22.28
C ILE A 131 -20.60 -14.04 23.06
N THR A 132 -20.67 -13.75 24.36
CA THR A 132 -21.84 -14.05 25.19
C THR A 132 -22.72 -12.81 25.33
N CYS A 133 -23.94 -12.84 24.79
CA CYS A 133 -24.95 -11.80 24.99
C CYS A 133 -26.06 -12.35 25.88
N GLU A 134 -26.39 -11.68 26.98
CA GLU A 134 -27.54 -12.05 27.83
C GLU A 134 -27.58 -13.55 28.21
N GLY A 135 -26.41 -14.17 28.37
CA GLY A 135 -26.27 -15.60 28.67
C GLY A 135 -26.27 -16.55 27.47
N LEU A 136 -26.57 -16.09 26.25
CA LEU A 136 -26.49 -16.85 25.00
C LEU A 136 -25.17 -16.59 24.25
N ARG A 137 -24.50 -17.66 23.81
CA ARG A 137 -23.33 -17.56 22.94
C ARG A 137 -23.78 -17.26 21.51
N THR A 138 -23.27 -16.17 20.96
CA THR A 138 -23.55 -15.73 19.60
C THR A 138 -22.25 -15.59 18.82
N SER A 139 -22.26 -16.11 17.60
CA SER A 139 -21.15 -16.06 16.63
C SER A 139 -21.21 -14.79 15.79
N LEU A 140 -20.14 -13.98 15.76
CA LEU A 140 -19.98 -12.80 14.90
C LEU A 140 -18.97 -13.13 13.81
N GLY A 141 -19.36 -12.93 12.55
CA GLY A 141 -18.49 -13.12 11.41
C GLY A 141 -18.92 -12.19 10.27
N PRO A 142 -18.02 -11.86 9.33
CA PRO A 142 -16.67 -12.40 9.18
C PRO A 142 -15.64 -11.68 10.09
N TRP A 143 -14.96 -12.44 10.96
CA TRP A 143 -13.93 -11.89 11.87
C TRP A 143 -12.54 -12.07 11.26
N PRO A 144 -11.61 -11.08 11.34
CA PRO A 144 -10.26 -11.16 10.76
C PRO A 144 -9.32 -12.11 11.52
N GLY A 145 -9.73 -13.37 11.70
CA GLY A 145 -8.92 -14.42 12.27
C GLY A 145 -7.88 -14.97 11.28
N LEU A 146 -7.11 -15.98 11.73
CA LEU A 146 -5.95 -16.52 11.01
C LEU A 146 -6.28 -16.95 9.56
N TYR A 147 -7.51 -17.41 9.33
CA TYR A 147 -8.00 -17.81 8.02
C TYR A 147 -7.97 -16.66 7.00
N TYR A 148 -8.38 -15.44 7.40
CA TYR A 148 -8.37 -14.26 6.53
C TYR A 148 -7.09 -13.43 6.66
N SER A 149 -6.43 -13.44 7.82
CA SER A 149 -5.21 -12.67 8.05
C SER A 149 -3.97 -13.33 7.45
N GLY A 150 -3.97 -14.65 7.22
CA GLY A 150 -2.85 -15.38 6.61
C GLY A 150 -2.38 -14.77 5.27
N PRO A 151 -3.27 -14.60 4.27
CA PRO A 151 -2.92 -13.94 3.01
C PRO A 151 -2.40 -12.50 3.19
N MET A 152 -2.96 -11.74 4.14
CA MET A 152 -2.54 -10.37 4.43
C MET A 152 -1.12 -10.32 4.99
N PHE A 153 -0.82 -11.19 5.97
CA PHE A 153 0.52 -11.34 6.53
C PHE A 153 1.54 -11.76 5.47
N ALA A 154 1.20 -12.74 4.63
CA ALA A 154 2.06 -13.17 3.54
C ALA A 154 2.37 -12.00 2.57
N ALA A 155 1.34 -11.24 2.18
CA ALA A 155 1.52 -10.08 1.32
C ALA A 155 2.40 -8.99 1.95
N LEU A 156 2.22 -8.69 3.24
CA LEU A 156 3.07 -7.73 3.97
C LEU A 156 4.51 -8.23 4.13
N ALA A 157 4.68 -9.52 4.41
CA ALA A 157 5.99 -10.16 4.58
C ALA A 157 6.78 -10.20 3.27
N VAL A 158 6.13 -10.20 2.12
CA VAL A 158 6.79 -10.12 0.80
C VAL A 158 6.93 -8.67 0.34
N GLY A 159 5.86 -7.88 0.36
CA GLY A 159 5.85 -6.52 -0.17
C GLY A 159 6.79 -5.57 0.58
N THR A 160 6.82 -5.64 1.91
CA THR A 160 7.63 -4.74 2.74
C THR A 160 9.14 -4.90 2.49
N PRO A 161 9.75 -6.09 2.59
CA PRO A 161 11.19 -6.23 2.36
C PRO A 161 11.58 -5.91 0.92
N VAL A 162 10.73 -6.21 -0.07
CA VAL A 162 11.01 -5.88 -1.47
C VAL A 162 11.03 -4.35 -1.67
N CYS A 163 10.06 -3.62 -1.11
CA CYS A 163 10.05 -2.15 -1.13
C CYS A 163 11.28 -1.56 -0.39
N VAL A 164 11.64 -2.11 0.78
CA VAL A 164 12.83 -1.69 1.52
C VAL A 164 14.11 -1.95 0.73
N TRP A 165 14.21 -3.11 0.07
CA TRP A 165 15.35 -3.45 -0.78
C TRP A 165 15.46 -2.49 -1.97
N ALA A 166 14.35 -2.16 -2.63
CA ALA A 166 14.32 -1.19 -3.71
C ALA A 166 14.74 0.22 -3.25
N LEU A 167 14.23 0.69 -2.10
CA LEU A 167 14.65 1.96 -1.49
C LEU A 167 16.15 1.97 -1.18
N ARG A 168 16.69 0.88 -0.61
CA ARG A 168 18.14 0.77 -0.36
C ARG A 168 18.94 0.82 -1.66
N ARG A 169 18.46 0.17 -2.73
CA ARG A 169 19.10 0.18 -4.05
C ARG A 169 19.13 1.58 -4.68
N ILE A 170 18.09 2.38 -4.48
CA ILE A 170 18.02 3.78 -4.96
C ILE A 170 18.95 4.68 -4.14
N ALA A 171 18.91 4.57 -2.81
CA ALA A 171 19.75 5.37 -1.92
C ALA A 171 21.26 5.18 -2.19
N HIS A 172 21.68 3.94 -2.46
CA HIS A 172 23.08 3.59 -2.74
C HIS A 172 23.44 3.62 -4.23
N GLY A 173 22.49 3.93 -5.13
CA GLY A 173 22.76 4.06 -6.56
C GLY A 173 23.64 5.27 -6.90
N PRO A 174 24.20 5.36 -8.12
CA PRO A 174 24.57 6.62 -8.77
C PRO A 174 23.33 7.24 -9.47
N GLY A 175 23.29 8.57 -9.59
CA GLY A 175 22.16 9.33 -10.14
C GLY A 175 21.92 10.64 -9.40
N ASP A 176 21.20 11.57 -10.03
CA ASP A 176 20.79 12.86 -9.46
C ASP A 176 19.90 12.71 -8.22
N ASP A 177 19.97 13.66 -7.29
CA ASP A 177 19.25 13.61 -6.02
C ASP A 177 17.74 13.81 -6.18
N GLN A 178 17.29 14.60 -7.16
CA GLN A 178 15.86 14.85 -7.40
C GLN A 178 15.19 13.60 -7.97
N GLN A 179 15.79 12.98 -8.99
CA GLN A 179 15.25 11.76 -9.60
C GLN A 179 15.18 10.58 -8.60
N ARG A 180 16.10 10.50 -7.63
CA ARG A 180 16.03 9.51 -6.55
C ARG A 180 14.85 9.73 -5.61
N ARG A 181 14.58 10.98 -5.25
CA ARG A 181 13.44 11.32 -4.38
C ARG A 181 12.14 10.92 -5.05
N ASP A 182 11.94 11.25 -6.32
CA ASP A 182 10.69 10.91 -7.01
C ASP A 182 10.44 9.40 -7.08
N ARG A 183 11.49 8.61 -7.36
CA ARG A 183 11.41 7.13 -7.32
C ARG A 183 11.12 6.60 -5.92
N ALA A 184 11.78 7.15 -4.90
CA ALA A 184 11.53 6.77 -3.51
C ALA A 184 10.09 7.09 -3.10
N TRP A 185 9.52 8.20 -3.57
CA TRP A 185 8.12 8.57 -3.33
C TRP A 185 7.15 7.63 -4.03
N ALA A 186 7.44 7.22 -5.27
CA ALA A 186 6.63 6.24 -6.00
C ALA A 186 6.61 4.87 -5.30
N ILE A 187 7.75 4.36 -4.84
CA ILE A 187 7.84 3.10 -4.10
C ILE A 187 7.11 3.19 -2.75
N THR A 188 7.24 4.33 -2.07
CA THR A 188 6.53 4.58 -0.80
C THR A 188 5.03 4.67 -1.02
N GLY A 189 4.58 5.27 -2.14
CA GLY A 189 3.19 5.26 -2.59
C GLY A 189 2.69 3.84 -2.83
N ALA A 190 3.42 3.03 -3.60
CA ALA A 190 3.04 1.64 -3.89
C ALA A 190 2.88 0.79 -2.63
N TRP A 191 3.83 0.90 -1.69
CA TRP A 191 3.72 0.25 -0.38
C TRP A 191 2.52 0.79 0.43
N GLY A 192 2.27 2.09 0.37
CA GLY A 192 1.11 2.73 0.98
C GLY A 192 -0.23 2.21 0.43
N LEU A 193 -0.33 1.95 -0.88
CA LEU A 193 -1.53 1.32 -1.49
C LEU A 193 -1.77 -0.08 -0.91
N LEU A 194 -0.72 -0.90 -0.81
CA LEU A 194 -0.80 -2.25 -0.24
C LEU A 194 -1.28 -2.22 1.22
N VAL A 195 -0.70 -1.36 2.05
CA VAL A 195 -1.06 -1.25 3.48
C VAL A 195 -2.46 -0.67 3.65
N SER A 196 -2.80 0.39 2.92
CA SER A 196 -4.06 1.13 3.11
C SER A 196 -5.27 0.32 2.67
N THR A 197 -5.16 -0.39 1.55
CA THR A 197 -6.22 -1.30 1.09
C THR A 197 -6.50 -2.42 2.09
N GLN A 198 -5.46 -3.00 2.69
CA GLN A 198 -5.61 -4.01 3.74
C GLN A 198 -6.23 -3.45 5.03
N VAL A 199 -5.83 -2.24 5.46
CA VAL A 199 -6.46 -1.57 6.62
C VAL A 199 -7.94 -1.33 6.37
N LEU A 200 -8.31 -0.79 5.21
CA LEU A 200 -9.71 -0.52 4.88
C LEU A 200 -10.54 -1.81 4.90
N LEU A 201 -10.01 -2.90 4.34
CA LEU A 201 -10.67 -4.20 4.37
C LEU A 201 -10.90 -4.69 5.81
N VAL A 202 -9.86 -4.67 6.65
CA VAL A 202 -9.97 -5.14 8.05
C VAL A 202 -10.95 -4.26 8.85
N VAL A 203 -10.91 -2.95 8.65
CA VAL A 203 -11.85 -2.01 9.28
C VAL A 203 -13.29 -2.33 8.86
N VAL A 204 -13.54 -2.57 7.57
CA VAL A 204 -14.86 -2.94 7.05
C VAL A 204 -15.32 -4.29 7.62
N MET A 205 -14.46 -5.31 7.67
CA MET A 205 -14.81 -6.61 8.26
C MET A 205 -15.23 -6.48 9.73
N ILE A 206 -14.44 -5.75 10.54
CA ILE A 206 -14.76 -5.55 11.95
C ILE A 206 -16.04 -4.72 12.10
N PHE A 207 -16.21 -3.68 11.28
CA PHE A 207 -17.41 -2.85 11.30
C PHE A 207 -18.67 -3.67 11.00
N VAL A 208 -18.67 -4.46 9.90
CA VAL A 208 -19.78 -5.34 9.53
C VAL A 208 -20.09 -6.32 10.66
N ALA A 209 -19.07 -7.00 11.19
CA ALA A 209 -19.23 -7.96 12.28
C ALA A 209 -19.88 -7.33 13.52
N LEU A 210 -19.49 -6.10 13.89
CA LEU A 210 -20.05 -5.38 15.03
C LEU A 210 -21.46 -4.82 14.78
N THR A 211 -21.79 -4.47 13.53
CA THR A 211 -23.11 -3.91 13.19
C THR A 211 -24.19 -4.97 12.97
N GLU A 212 -23.84 -6.16 12.50
CA GLU A 212 -24.83 -7.20 12.20
C GLU A 212 -25.52 -7.76 13.46
N LYS A 213 -24.89 -7.65 14.64
CA LYS A 213 -25.45 -8.16 15.89
C LYS A 213 -25.42 -7.09 16.97
N ALA A 214 -26.61 -6.64 17.39
CA ALA A 214 -26.85 -5.58 18.39
C ALA A 214 -26.28 -5.86 19.80
N CYS A 215 -25.54 -6.95 19.99
CA CYS A 215 -24.85 -7.32 21.21
C CYS A 215 -23.58 -6.52 21.52
N ALA A 216 -23.18 -5.60 20.64
CA ALA A 216 -21.86 -4.98 20.71
C ALA A 216 -21.62 -4.18 22.02
N GLY A 217 -22.69 -3.72 22.69
CA GLY A 217 -22.60 -3.04 23.98
C GLY A 217 -21.67 -1.81 23.97
N PRO A 218 -21.23 -1.32 25.14
CA PRO A 218 -20.32 -0.17 25.21
C PRO A 218 -18.92 -0.46 24.66
N LEU A 219 -18.46 -1.71 24.72
CA LEU A 219 -17.15 -2.13 24.19
C LEU A 219 -17.13 -2.10 22.65
N GLY A 220 -18.21 -2.52 22.00
CA GLY A 220 -18.37 -2.42 20.55
C GLY A 220 -18.44 -0.98 20.07
N ALA A 221 -19.17 -0.12 20.78
CA ALA A 221 -19.20 1.32 20.50
C ALA A 221 -17.81 1.95 20.62
N ALA A 222 -17.05 1.63 21.68
CA ALA A 222 -15.66 2.10 21.83
C ALA A 222 -14.75 1.60 20.70
N THR A 223 -14.94 0.35 20.26
CA THR A 223 -14.18 -0.23 19.15
C THR A 223 -14.47 0.48 17.83
N ILE A 224 -15.75 0.81 17.54
CA ILE A 224 -16.13 1.59 16.36
C ILE A 224 -15.51 3.00 16.40
N VAL A 225 -15.57 3.67 17.56
CA VAL A 225 -14.94 4.99 17.74
C VAL A 225 -13.43 4.94 17.51
N ALA A 226 -12.76 3.86 17.92
CA ALA A 226 -11.34 3.65 17.66
C ALA A 226 -11.02 3.30 16.19
N LEU A 227 -11.92 2.60 15.49
CA LEU A 227 -11.77 2.21 14.09
C LEU A 227 -12.02 3.35 13.11
N CYS A 228 -12.96 4.26 13.41
CA CYS A 228 -13.28 5.42 12.57
C CYS A 228 -12.05 6.26 12.16
N PRO A 229 -11.19 6.74 13.08
CA PRO A 229 -10.02 7.51 12.69
C PRO A 229 -9.03 6.67 11.87
N LEU A 230 -8.94 5.37 12.12
CA LEU A 230 -8.07 4.47 11.35
C LEU A 230 -8.59 4.26 9.91
N GLY A 231 -9.91 4.13 9.74
CA GLY A 231 -10.55 4.06 8.42
C GLY A 231 -10.39 5.37 7.63
N LEU A 232 -10.57 6.52 8.28
CA LEU A 232 -10.33 7.84 7.67
C LEU A 232 -8.86 8.02 7.27
N LEU A 233 -7.93 7.64 8.16
CA LEU A 233 -6.51 7.64 7.86
C LEU A 233 -6.22 6.73 6.66
N GLY A 234 -6.82 5.54 6.61
CA GLY A 234 -6.67 4.60 5.50
C GLY A 234 -7.20 5.12 4.17
N LEU A 235 -8.33 5.83 4.16
CA LEU A 235 -8.86 6.49 2.96
C LEU A 235 -7.93 7.61 2.49
N PHE A 236 -7.45 8.41 3.43
CA PHE A 236 -6.54 9.51 3.14
C PHE A 236 -5.21 9.01 2.55
N THR A 237 -4.60 7.99 3.18
CA THR A 237 -3.35 7.40 2.70
C THR A 237 -3.53 6.61 1.42
N PHE A 238 -4.70 5.98 1.21
CA PHE A 238 -5.06 5.38 -0.08
C PHE A 238 -5.15 6.42 -1.20
N GLY A 239 -5.84 7.54 -0.97
CA GLY A 239 -5.93 8.63 -1.95
C GLY A 239 -4.57 9.22 -2.27
N TRP A 240 -3.76 9.51 -1.25
CA TRP A 240 -2.40 10.00 -1.43
C TRP A 240 -1.53 9.02 -2.23
N SER A 241 -1.55 7.74 -1.86
CA SER A 241 -0.74 6.71 -2.51
C SER A 241 -1.17 6.42 -3.94
N LEU A 242 -2.47 6.50 -4.24
CA LEU A 242 -2.98 6.41 -5.60
C LEU A 242 -2.49 7.60 -6.44
N VAL A 243 -2.60 8.81 -5.92
CA VAL A 243 -2.14 10.03 -6.61
C VAL A 243 -0.63 9.98 -6.87
N THR A 244 0.19 9.55 -5.90
CA THR A 244 1.65 9.48 -6.10
C THR A 244 2.07 8.40 -7.08
N VAL A 245 1.28 7.33 -7.26
CA VAL A 245 1.56 6.29 -8.26
C VAL A 245 1.10 6.72 -9.65
N VAL A 246 -0.05 7.39 -9.75
CA VAL A 246 -0.70 7.76 -11.03
C VAL A 246 -0.17 9.06 -11.62
N ALA A 247 0.10 10.07 -10.80
CA ALA A 247 0.60 11.38 -11.21
C ALA A 247 2.10 11.47 -10.87
N PRO A 248 3.01 11.08 -11.79
CA PRO A 248 4.41 11.44 -11.62
C PRO A 248 4.48 12.97 -11.51
N ARG A 249 5.10 13.47 -10.43
CA ARG A 249 5.39 14.91 -10.36
C ARG A 249 6.32 15.21 -11.52
N ALA A 250 5.82 15.96 -12.50
CA ALA A 250 6.70 16.61 -13.46
C ALA A 250 7.58 17.53 -12.63
N VAL A 251 8.89 17.41 -12.78
CA VAL A 251 9.84 18.38 -12.26
C VAL A 251 9.38 19.74 -12.80
N ASP A 252 9.04 20.66 -11.90
CA ASP A 252 8.80 22.04 -12.27
C ASP A 252 10.03 22.53 -13.02
N ASP A 253 9.84 22.92 -14.27
CA ASP A 253 10.84 23.52 -15.17
C ASP A 253 11.17 24.97 -14.71
N GLU A 254 11.08 25.25 -13.41
CA GLU A 254 11.29 26.56 -12.77
C GLU A 254 12.78 26.96 -12.70
N THR A 255 13.66 26.31 -13.49
CA THR A 255 15.06 26.75 -13.64
C THR A 255 15.35 27.42 -14.98
N ALA A 256 14.35 27.54 -15.86
CA ALA A 256 14.52 28.20 -17.15
C ALA A 256 14.14 29.71 -17.18
N GLU A 257 13.42 30.22 -16.17
CA GLU A 257 12.98 31.63 -16.17
C GLU A 257 13.84 32.60 -15.33
N ASP A 258 14.68 32.13 -14.41
CA ASP A 258 15.51 33.02 -13.55
C ASP A 258 16.89 33.38 -14.15
N GLY A 259 17.19 32.96 -15.39
CA GLY A 259 18.48 33.20 -16.05
C GLY A 259 18.51 34.34 -17.07
N VAL A 260 17.39 35.03 -17.31
CA VAL A 260 17.27 36.06 -18.35
C VAL A 260 16.65 37.33 -17.77
N LEU A 261 17.39 38.05 -16.93
CA LEU A 261 17.25 39.49 -16.69
C LEU A 261 18.29 39.91 -15.65
N ASP A 262 19.43 40.41 -16.13
CA ASP A 262 20.11 41.62 -15.62
C ASP A 262 21.52 41.69 -16.23
N ASP A 263 21.57 42.14 -17.49
CA ASP A 263 22.74 42.77 -18.10
C ASP A 263 22.20 43.95 -18.95
N GLU A 264 22.00 45.10 -18.29
CA GLU A 264 22.07 46.44 -18.90
C GLU A 264 22.80 47.41 -17.94
#